data_AF-A0A1H3UGQ5-F1
#
_entry.id   AF-A0A1H3UGQ5-F1
#
_cell.length_a   1.000
_cell.length_b   1.000
_cell.length_c   1.000
_cell.angle_alpha   90.00
_cell.angle_beta   90.00
_cell.angle_gamma   90.00
#
_symmetry.space_group_name_H-M   'P 1'
#
loop_
_entity.id
_entity.type
_entity.pdbx_description
1 polymer ?
#
loop_
_entity_poly.entity_id
_entity_poly.type
_entity_poly.pdbx_seq_one_letter_code
_entity_poly.pdbx_strand_id
1 'polypeptide(L)'
;MSTLIPPGPGTPDELQMARQAVLEKVAATYDGLLYAIVDAAADEHLHDAILAEPPQSGITCLYDGMPAARYARYAPYLMRVHAGSPLFQRWPHEGWQAHWGIFLISRLPAPALKRHLKRFLQARGDGGQRLWLRFYDPRVLPRLLAQFDPAHLGDWFRGHSILACLAPHPEGIWVGMAQRKFLDHVTGLARLDSRQWEVSSP
;
A
#
# COMPACT_ATOMS: atom_id res chain seq x y z
N MET A 1 15.30 14.54 -40.15
CA MET A 1 14.19 14.34 -39.20
C MET A 1 14.63 13.26 -38.22
N SER A 2 15.25 13.64 -37.09
CA SER A 2 15.64 12.68 -36.06
C SER A 2 14.42 12.28 -35.27
N THR A 3 14.03 11.02 -35.40
CA THR A 3 13.03 10.37 -34.57
C THR A 3 13.54 10.34 -33.14
N LEU A 4 12.94 11.13 -32.25
CA LEU A 4 13.14 11.01 -30.80
C LEU A 4 12.62 9.64 -30.39
N ILE A 5 13.55 8.72 -30.15
CA ILE A 5 13.26 7.47 -29.44
C ILE A 5 12.85 7.89 -28.02
N PRO A 6 11.66 7.53 -27.52
CA PRO A 6 11.30 7.81 -26.14
C PRO A 6 12.39 7.19 -25.24
N PRO A 7 12.83 7.85 -24.15
CA PRO A 7 13.81 7.25 -23.26
C PRO A 7 13.29 5.85 -22.86
N GLY A 8 14.07 4.82 -23.18
CA GLY A 8 13.76 3.46 -22.77
C GLY A 8 13.67 3.38 -21.25
N PRO A 9 13.02 2.35 -20.68
CA PRO A 9 13.06 2.14 -19.24
C PRO A 9 14.51 2.17 -18.78
N GLY A 10 14.81 2.93 -17.72
CA GLY A 10 16.17 3.07 -17.18
C GLY A 10 16.84 1.72 -16.94
N THR A 11 18.17 1.72 -16.87
CA THR A 11 18.92 0.49 -16.57
C THR A 11 18.47 -0.13 -15.24
N PRO A 12 18.65 -1.44 -15.03
CA PRO A 12 18.24 -2.09 -13.77
C PRO A 12 18.77 -1.39 -12.51
N ASP A 13 20.00 -0.87 -12.56
CA ASP A 13 20.64 -0.15 -11.45
C ASP A 13 20.00 1.23 -11.22
N GLU A 14 19.69 1.98 -12.28
CA GLU A 14 18.98 3.25 -12.18
C GLU A 14 17.58 3.05 -11.59
N LEU A 15 16.84 2.05 -12.07
CA LEU A 15 15.52 1.68 -11.53
C LEU A 15 15.60 1.21 -10.08
N GLN A 16 16.73 0.64 -9.65
CA GLN A 16 16.92 0.24 -8.26
C GLN A 16 17.15 1.45 -7.36
N MET A 17 18.10 2.32 -7.72
CA MET A 17 18.40 3.55 -6.98
C MET A 17 17.16 4.45 -6.84
N ALA A 18 16.39 4.54 -7.91
CA ALA A 18 15.10 5.17 -7.98
C ALA A 18 14.10 4.70 -6.93
N ARG A 19 13.89 3.38 -6.83
CA ARG A 19 12.97 2.76 -5.86
C ARG A 19 13.40 3.09 -4.43
N GLN A 20 14.70 2.96 -4.16
CA GLN A 20 15.27 3.30 -2.86
C GLN A 20 14.99 4.76 -2.51
N ALA A 21 15.37 5.69 -3.39
CA ALA A 21 15.21 7.13 -3.17
C ALA A 21 13.76 7.53 -2.93
N VAL A 22 12.81 6.93 -3.66
CA VAL A 22 11.37 7.21 -3.47
C VAL A 22 10.90 6.72 -2.10
N LEU A 23 11.25 5.50 -1.68
CA LEU A 23 10.85 4.99 -0.36
C LEU A 23 11.47 5.79 0.78
N GLU A 24 12.76 6.10 0.70
CA GLU A 24 13.45 6.94 1.69
C GLU A 24 12.80 8.32 1.81
N LYS A 25 12.51 8.96 0.68
CA LYS A 25 11.82 10.25 0.66
C LYS A 25 10.45 10.17 1.31
N VAL A 26 9.66 9.13 1.01
CA VAL A 26 8.33 8.93 1.61
C VAL A 26 8.43 8.70 3.12
N ALA A 27 9.36 7.84 3.56
CA ALA A 27 9.58 7.57 4.98
C ALA A 27 10.02 8.83 5.74
N ALA A 28 10.94 9.61 5.19
CA ALA A 28 11.39 10.87 5.80
C ALA A 28 10.28 11.94 5.83
N THR A 29 9.49 12.05 4.76
CA THR A 29 8.42 13.06 4.67
C THR A 29 7.24 12.75 5.59
N TYR A 30 6.94 11.46 5.78
CA TYR A 30 5.76 10.99 6.51
C TYR A 30 6.13 10.15 7.73
N ASP A 31 7.23 10.51 8.40
CA ASP A 31 7.68 9.83 9.61
C ASP A 31 6.56 9.78 10.66
N GLY A 32 6.45 8.63 11.34
CA GLY A 32 5.36 8.33 12.27
C GLY A 32 3.97 8.11 11.63
N LEU A 33 3.76 8.44 10.36
CA LEU A 33 2.47 8.29 9.63
C LEU A 33 2.50 7.21 8.55
N LEU A 34 3.69 6.70 8.20
CA LEU A 34 3.84 5.67 7.18
C LEU A 34 3.62 4.26 7.75
N TYR A 35 2.78 3.49 7.08
CA TYR A 35 2.52 2.09 7.35
C TYR A 35 2.73 1.25 6.09
N ALA A 36 3.11 -0.01 6.26
CA ALA A 36 3.08 -1.02 5.23
C ALA A 36 1.99 -2.04 5.55
N ILE A 37 1.32 -2.53 4.51
CA ILE A 37 0.57 -3.79 4.57
C ILE A 37 1.36 -4.81 3.76
N VAL A 38 1.86 -5.82 4.45
CA VAL A 38 2.72 -6.86 3.88
C VAL A 38 1.92 -8.14 3.74
N ASP A 39 1.89 -8.70 2.54
CA ASP A 39 1.22 -9.96 2.24
C ASP A 39 2.15 -11.13 2.48
N ALA A 40 2.01 -11.81 3.63
CA ALA A 40 2.86 -12.95 3.96
C ALA A 40 2.76 -14.10 2.93
N ALA A 41 1.71 -14.14 2.10
CA ALA A 41 1.60 -15.13 1.03
C ALA A 41 2.45 -14.82 -0.21
N ALA A 42 3.05 -13.62 -0.30
CA ALA A 42 3.84 -13.21 -1.46
C ALA A 42 5.18 -13.96 -1.57
N ASP A 43 5.76 -14.36 -0.43
CA ASP A 43 7.01 -15.12 -0.35
C ASP A 43 7.00 -15.97 0.93
N GLU A 44 7.48 -17.21 0.85
CA GLU A 44 7.43 -18.18 1.97
C GLU A 44 8.21 -17.74 3.22
N HIS A 45 9.24 -16.90 3.04
CA HIS A 45 10.07 -16.38 4.13
C HIS A 45 9.52 -15.08 4.72
N LEU A 46 8.53 -14.46 4.07
CA LEU A 46 8.09 -13.12 4.43
C LEU A 46 7.37 -13.09 5.77
N HIS A 47 6.62 -14.13 6.12
CA HIS A 47 6.01 -14.25 7.45
C HIS A 47 7.05 -14.16 8.56
N ASP A 48 8.16 -14.89 8.42
CA ASP A 48 9.19 -14.93 9.46
C ASP A 48 10.00 -13.63 9.48
N ALA A 49 10.21 -12.99 8.32
CA ALA A 49 10.78 -11.65 8.23
C ALA A 49 9.89 -10.57 8.86
N ILE A 50 8.56 -10.67 8.72
CA ILE A 50 7.58 -9.79 9.38
C ILE A 50 7.70 -9.94 10.89
N LEU A 51 7.79 -11.17 11.42
CA LEU A 51 7.89 -11.40 12.86
C LEU A 51 9.24 -10.97 13.45
N ALA A 52 10.28 -10.86 12.62
CA ALA A 52 11.60 -10.37 13.00
C ALA A 52 11.69 -8.83 13.05
N GLU A 53 10.66 -8.10 12.61
CA GLU A 53 10.63 -6.64 12.70
C GLU A 53 10.69 -6.17 14.18
N PRO A 54 11.33 -5.02 14.46
CA PRO A 54 11.43 -4.49 15.82
C PRO A 54 10.05 -4.23 16.45
N PRO A 55 9.92 -4.30 17.80
CA PRO A 55 8.64 -4.09 18.49
C PRO A 55 7.94 -2.76 18.14
N GLN A 56 8.71 -1.71 17.84
CA GLN A 56 8.18 -0.40 17.45
C GLN A 56 7.45 -0.40 16.09
N SER A 57 7.70 -1.40 15.22
CA SER A 57 6.94 -1.62 13.99
C SER A 57 5.47 -1.99 14.29
N GLY A 58 5.14 -2.39 15.52
CA GLY A 58 3.74 -2.54 15.96
C GLY A 58 2.93 -3.51 15.10
N ILE A 59 3.56 -4.63 14.73
CA ILE A 59 3.06 -5.60 13.75
C ILE A 59 1.70 -6.15 14.21
N THR A 60 0.73 -6.18 13.31
CA THR A 60 -0.57 -6.80 13.59
C THR A 60 -1.15 -7.46 12.33
N CYS A 61 -1.59 -8.70 12.46
CA CYS A 61 -2.32 -9.40 11.39
C CYS A 61 -3.64 -8.67 11.12
N LEU A 62 -4.01 -8.42 9.86
CA LEU A 62 -5.32 -7.85 9.53
C LEU A 62 -6.44 -8.89 9.65
N TYR A 63 -6.16 -10.19 9.62
CA TYR A 63 -7.17 -11.18 10.01
C TYR A 63 -7.41 -11.16 11.52
N ASP A 64 -8.57 -11.66 11.95
CA ASP A 64 -8.91 -11.85 13.36
C ASP A 64 -9.45 -13.26 13.60
N GLY A 65 -9.43 -13.70 14.86
CA GLY A 65 -10.00 -14.98 15.27
C GLY A 65 -9.32 -16.18 14.61
N MET A 66 -10.13 -17.21 14.30
CA MET A 66 -9.64 -18.46 13.71
C MET A 66 -8.87 -18.26 12.38
N PRO A 67 -9.32 -17.39 11.44
CA PRO A 67 -8.52 -17.07 10.24
C PRO A 67 -7.12 -16.54 10.52
N ALA A 68 -6.94 -15.71 11.56
CA ALA A 68 -5.62 -15.18 11.91
C ALA A 68 -4.65 -16.28 12.34
N ALA A 69 -5.14 -17.26 13.12
CA ALA A 69 -4.33 -18.40 13.54
C ALA A 69 -4.08 -19.39 12.39
N ARG A 70 -5.14 -19.74 11.66
CA ARG A 70 -5.09 -20.76 10.60
C ARG A 70 -4.27 -20.33 9.39
N TYR A 71 -4.33 -19.05 9.04
CA TYR A 71 -3.70 -18.51 7.83
C TYR A 71 -2.58 -17.53 8.15
N ALA A 72 -1.98 -17.57 9.34
CA ALA A 72 -0.92 -16.64 9.76
C ALA A 72 0.17 -16.47 8.69
N ARG A 73 0.71 -17.58 8.17
CA ARG A 73 1.75 -17.58 7.11
C ARG A 73 1.29 -17.01 5.75
N TYR A 74 0.00 -16.80 5.55
CA TYR A 74 -0.59 -16.30 4.30
C TYR A 74 -1.44 -15.04 4.51
N ALA A 75 -1.38 -14.45 5.71
CA ALA A 75 -2.21 -13.32 6.07
C ALA A 75 -1.54 -12.00 5.72
N PRO A 76 -2.32 -10.94 5.47
CA PRO A 76 -1.80 -9.58 5.39
C PRO A 76 -1.53 -9.01 6.79
N TYR A 77 -0.35 -8.42 6.98
CA TYR A 77 0.09 -7.79 8.23
C TYR A 77 0.26 -6.29 8.04
N LEU A 78 -0.26 -5.51 9.00
CA LEU A 78 -0.03 -4.08 9.10
C LEU A 78 1.15 -3.83 10.03
N MET A 79 2.10 -3.00 9.59
CA MET A 79 3.22 -2.53 10.40
C MET A 79 3.49 -1.05 10.16
N ARG A 80 3.97 -0.33 11.17
CA ARG A 80 4.54 1.01 11.01
C ARG A 80 5.92 0.90 10.38
N VAL A 81 6.20 1.77 9.42
CA VAL A 81 7.51 1.88 8.78
C VAL A 81 8.32 2.95 9.51
N HIS A 82 9.61 2.68 9.69
CA HIS A 82 10.58 3.60 10.28
C HIS A 82 11.98 3.31 9.73
N ALA A 83 12.94 4.22 9.96
CA ALA A 83 14.31 4.10 9.42
C ALA A 83 15.00 2.76 9.72
N GLY A 84 14.82 2.23 10.94
CA GLY A 84 15.39 0.95 11.36
C GLY A 84 14.60 -0.31 10.99
N SER A 85 13.66 -0.28 10.03
CA SER A 85 12.82 -1.44 9.66
C SER A 85 13.54 -2.31 8.62
N PRO A 86 13.98 -3.54 8.96
CA PRO A 86 14.71 -4.40 8.03
C PRO A 86 13.95 -4.73 6.74
N LEU A 87 12.65 -5.02 6.82
CA LEU A 87 11.81 -5.30 5.65
C LEU A 87 11.72 -4.09 4.74
N PHE A 88 11.58 -2.89 5.31
CA PHE A 88 11.51 -1.67 4.51
C PHE A 88 12.80 -1.42 3.72
N GLN A 89 13.96 -1.69 4.32
CA GLN A 89 15.26 -1.54 3.65
C GLN A 89 15.45 -2.56 2.51
N ARG A 90 14.91 -3.76 2.65
CA ARG A 90 14.98 -4.81 1.61
C ARG A 90 13.95 -4.61 0.49
N TRP A 91 12.88 -3.86 0.76
CA TRP A 91 11.73 -3.75 -0.14
C TRP A 91 12.09 -3.29 -1.57
N PRO A 92 12.96 -2.27 -1.77
CA PRO A 92 13.32 -1.82 -3.11
C PRO A 92 13.96 -2.91 -3.97
N HIS A 93 14.70 -3.83 -3.35
CA HIS A 93 15.48 -4.87 -4.02
C HIS A 93 14.69 -6.15 -4.20
N GLU A 94 14.02 -6.60 -3.14
CA GLU A 94 13.39 -7.92 -3.08
C GLU A 94 11.87 -7.82 -3.25
N GLY A 95 11.25 -6.87 -2.54
CA GLY A 95 9.79 -6.80 -2.42
C GLY A 95 9.05 -6.12 -3.57
N TRP A 96 9.75 -5.29 -4.34
CA TRP A 96 9.12 -4.45 -5.37
C TRP A 96 8.49 -5.29 -6.49
N GLN A 97 9.28 -6.17 -7.11
CA GLN A 97 8.83 -7.05 -8.19
C GLN A 97 8.12 -8.31 -7.66
N ALA A 98 8.40 -8.70 -6.41
CA ALA A 98 7.70 -9.80 -5.74
C ALA A 98 6.31 -9.41 -5.19
N HIS A 99 5.92 -8.14 -5.34
CA HIS A 99 4.61 -7.63 -4.91
C HIS A 99 4.31 -7.87 -3.43
N TRP A 100 5.29 -7.65 -2.55
CA TRP A 100 5.15 -7.87 -1.10
C TRP A 100 3.99 -7.13 -0.45
N GLY A 101 3.50 -6.05 -1.07
CA GLY A 101 2.31 -5.36 -0.60
C GLY A 101 2.26 -3.89 -1.00
N ILE A 102 1.65 -3.08 -0.14
CA ILE A 102 1.39 -1.65 -0.34
C ILE A 102 1.80 -0.82 0.87
N PHE A 103 1.91 0.49 0.68
CA PHE A 103 2.09 1.45 1.77
C PHE A 103 0.86 2.35 1.92
N LEU A 104 0.67 2.85 3.14
CA LEU A 104 -0.38 3.79 3.50
C LEU A 104 0.21 4.93 4.32
N ILE A 105 -0.18 6.16 3.99
CA ILE A 105 0.09 7.31 4.84
C ILE A 105 -1.19 7.59 5.63
N SER A 106 -1.16 7.44 6.95
CA SER A 106 -2.36 7.59 7.78
C SER A 106 -2.09 8.30 9.10
N ARG A 107 -3.05 9.15 9.47
CA ARG A 107 -3.15 9.79 10.79
C ARG A 107 -3.79 8.88 11.85
N LEU A 108 -4.30 7.72 11.45
CA LEU A 108 -4.86 6.75 12.40
C LEU A 108 -3.73 6.01 13.12
N PRO A 109 -3.90 5.72 14.42
CA PRO A 109 -3.04 4.75 15.09
C PRO A 109 -3.33 3.33 14.55
N ALA A 110 -2.33 2.45 14.60
CA ALA A 110 -2.39 1.11 14.03
C ALA A 110 -3.66 0.30 14.40
N PRO A 111 -4.14 0.27 15.66
CA PRO A 111 -5.37 -0.46 15.99
C PRO A 111 -6.63 0.09 15.29
N ALA A 112 -6.73 1.41 15.13
CA ALA A 112 -7.84 2.04 14.43
C ALA A 112 -7.73 1.82 12.91
N LEU A 113 -6.51 1.88 12.37
CA LEU A 113 -6.24 1.60 10.96
C LEU A 113 -6.55 0.15 10.60
N LYS A 114 -6.11 -0.83 11.41
CA LYS A 114 -6.47 -2.25 11.24
C LYS A 114 -8.00 -2.41 11.21
N ARG A 115 -8.71 -1.91 12.23
CA ARG A 115 -10.17 -2.03 12.31
C ARG A 115 -10.87 -1.46 11.07
N HIS A 116 -10.35 -0.34 10.55
CA HIS A 116 -10.86 0.29 9.33
C HIS A 116 -10.65 -0.60 8.09
N LEU A 117 -9.40 -1.00 7.84
CA LEU A 117 -8.97 -1.76 6.66
C LEU A 117 -9.63 -3.14 6.57
N LYS A 118 -9.89 -3.78 7.71
CA LYS A 118 -10.52 -5.10 7.77
C LYS A 118 -11.86 -5.20 7.06
N ARG A 119 -12.58 -4.08 6.96
CA ARG A 119 -13.88 -4.02 6.27
C ARG A 119 -13.75 -4.23 4.77
N PHE A 120 -12.57 -3.98 4.21
CA PHE A 120 -12.28 -4.11 2.78
C PHE A 120 -11.63 -5.46 2.42
N LEU A 121 -11.36 -6.33 3.40
CA LEU A 121 -10.79 -7.66 3.14
C LEU A 121 -11.76 -8.60 2.42
N GLN A 122 -13.04 -8.26 2.37
CA GLN A 122 -14.05 -9.10 1.75
C GLN A 122 -15.03 -8.26 0.93
N ALA A 123 -15.39 -8.77 -0.24
CA ALA A 123 -16.45 -8.23 -1.09
C ALA A 123 -17.60 -9.24 -1.16
N ARG A 124 -18.80 -8.75 -1.50
CA ARG A 124 -19.94 -9.61 -1.86
C ARG A 124 -19.95 -9.76 -3.37
N GLY A 125 -19.97 -11.00 -3.86
CA GLY A 125 -20.21 -11.29 -5.27
C GLY A 125 -21.71 -11.27 -5.59
N ASP A 126 -22.03 -11.34 -6.89
CA ASP A 126 -23.40 -11.20 -7.41
C ASP A 126 -24.37 -12.26 -6.87
N GLY A 127 -23.87 -13.46 -6.53
CA GLY A 127 -24.64 -14.55 -5.91
C GLY A 127 -24.72 -14.48 -4.39
N GLY A 128 -24.26 -13.38 -3.76
CA GLY A 128 -24.23 -13.21 -2.30
C GLY A 128 -23.06 -13.91 -1.60
N GLN A 129 -22.19 -14.61 -2.33
CA GLN A 129 -20.99 -15.22 -1.77
C GLN A 129 -19.99 -14.15 -1.27
N ARG A 130 -19.33 -14.44 -0.15
CA ARG A 130 -18.25 -13.59 0.38
C ARG A 130 -16.94 -14.00 -0.26
N LEU A 131 -16.32 -13.08 -0.99
CA LEU A 131 -15.03 -13.25 -1.64
C LEU A 131 -13.96 -12.53 -0.85
N TRP A 132 -12.79 -13.14 -0.67
CA TRP A 132 -11.64 -12.46 -0.10
C TRP A 132 -11.02 -11.53 -1.14
N LEU A 133 -10.86 -10.25 -0.75
CA LEU A 133 -10.30 -9.21 -1.60
C LEU A 133 -8.91 -8.86 -1.11
N ARG A 134 -7.91 -9.16 -1.95
CA ARG A 134 -6.50 -8.80 -1.72
C ARG A 134 -6.23 -7.36 -2.16
N PHE A 135 -6.92 -6.39 -1.53
CA PHE A 135 -6.69 -4.97 -1.84
C PHE A 135 -5.23 -4.54 -1.58
N TYR A 136 -4.50 -5.30 -0.76
CA TYR A 136 -3.11 -5.07 -0.41
C TYR A 136 -2.12 -5.64 -1.43
N ASP A 137 -2.58 -6.32 -2.49
CA ASP A 137 -1.75 -6.62 -3.64
C ASP A 137 -1.58 -5.32 -4.47
N PRO A 138 -0.34 -4.88 -4.74
CA PRO A 138 -0.10 -3.62 -5.45
C PRO A 138 -0.64 -3.59 -6.89
N ARG A 139 -0.91 -4.75 -7.50
CA ARG A 139 -1.53 -4.85 -8.83
C ARG A 139 -3.04 -4.70 -8.78
N VAL A 140 -3.65 -5.00 -7.62
CA VAL A 140 -5.10 -4.95 -7.40
C VAL A 140 -5.53 -3.58 -6.93
N LEU A 141 -4.80 -2.97 -5.98
CA LEU A 141 -5.21 -1.71 -5.34
C LEU A 141 -5.58 -0.60 -6.33
N PRO A 142 -4.75 -0.25 -7.33
CA PRO A 142 -5.06 0.86 -8.23
C PRO A 142 -6.34 0.63 -9.02
N ARG A 143 -6.53 -0.60 -9.53
CA ARG A 143 -7.72 -0.99 -10.30
C ARG A 143 -8.96 -1.02 -9.42
N LEU A 144 -8.82 -1.48 -8.18
CA LEU A 144 -9.91 -1.52 -7.21
C LEU A 144 -10.41 -0.12 -6.89
N LEU A 145 -9.51 0.80 -6.51
CA LEU A 145 -9.89 2.16 -6.14
C LEU A 145 -10.46 2.95 -7.31
N ALA A 146 -10.01 2.70 -8.54
CA ALA A 146 -10.59 3.30 -9.74
C ALA A 146 -12.06 2.88 -9.99
N GLN A 147 -12.50 1.74 -9.45
CA GLN A 147 -13.87 1.26 -9.57
C GLN A 147 -14.79 1.74 -8.43
N PHE A 148 -14.22 2.29 -7.35
CA PHE A 148 -15.04 2.80 -6.26
C PHE A 148 -15.78 4.06 -6.69
N ASP A 149 -17.09 4.10 -6.40
CA ASP A 149 -17.84 5.34 -6.48
C ASP A 149 -17.34 6.35 -5.43
N PRO A 150 -17.75 7.62 -5.52
CA PRO A 150 -17.27 8.64 -4.60
C PRO A 150 -17.59 8.36 -3.12
N ALA A 151 -18.69 7.70 -2.79
CA ALA A 151 -19.02 7.37 -1.40
C ALA A 151 -18.08 6.27 -0.87
N HIS A 152 -17.84 5.22 -1.65
CA HIS A 152 -16.89 4.16 -1.32
C HIS A 152 -15.44 4.69 -1.21
N LEU A 153 -15.04 5.65 -2.04
CA LEU A 153 -13.76 6.35 -1.89
C LEU A 153 -13.72 7.16 -0.58
N GLY A 154 -14.82 7.85 -0.23
CA GLY A 154 -14.95 8.59 1.02
C GLY A 154 -14.79 7.69 2.25
N ASP A 155 -15.43 6.53 2.21
CA ASP A 155 -15.28 5.47 3.20
C ASP A 155 -13.84 4.96 3.25
N TRP A 156 -13.23 4.62 2.11
CA TRP A 156 -11.85 4.14 2.04
C TRP A 156 -10.88 5.13 2.70
N PHE A 157 -10.93 6.41 2.34
CA PHE A 157 -10.01 7.43 2.88
C PHE A 157 -10.40 7.92 4.28
N ARG A 158 -11.55 7.50 4.80
CA ARG A 158 -12.06 7.78 6.16
C ARG A 158 -11.96 9.26 6.52
N GLY A 159 -12.56 10.12 5.69
CA GLY A 159 -12.52 11.57 5.90
C GLY A 159 -11.09 12.12 5.97
N HIS A 160 -10.18 11.63 5.12
CA HIS A 160 -8.75 12.00 5.06
C HIS A 160 -7.91 11.54 6.26
N SER A 161 -8.38 10.56 7.02
CA SER A 161 -7.51 9.93 8.01
C SER A 161 -6.46 9.04 7.34
N ILE A 162 -6.77 8.49 6.16
CA ILE A 162 -5.78 7.95 5.22
C ILE A 162 -5.53 9.06 4.19
N LEU A 163 -4.28 9.53 4.12
CA LEU A 163 -3.87 10.64 3.26
C LEU A 163 -3.53 10.16 1.85
N ALA A 164 -2.84 9.02 1.77
CA ALA A 164 -2.48 8.41 0.51
C ALA A 164 -2.31 6.90 0.65
N CYS A 165 -2.41 6.21 -0.48
CA CYS A 165 -2.01 4.83 -0.65
C CYS A 165 -0.94 4.77 -1.72
N LEU A 166 0.08 3.95 -1.52
CA LEU A 166 1.18 3.79 -2.46
C LEU A 166 1.32 2.32 -2.83
N ALA A 167 1.37 2.03 -4.12
CA ALA A 167 1.51 0.67 -4.64
C ALA A 167 2.75 0.59 -5.55
N PRO A 168 3.74 -0.25 -5.23
CA PRO A 168 4.85 -0.56 -6.12
C PRO A 168 4.38 -0.99 -7.52
N HIS A 169 4.95 -0.37 -8.55
CA HIS A 169 4.69 -0.64 -9.97
C HIS A 169 6.03 -0.86 -10.70
N PRO A 170 6.11 -1.64 -11.80
CA PRO A 170 7.39 -1.88 -12.47
C PRO A 170 8.20 -0.62 -12.80
N GLU A 171 7.51 0.46 -13.18
CA GLU A 171 8.08 1.74 -13.60
C GLU A 171 8.18 2.81 -12.50
N GLY A 172 7.79 2.50 -11.26
CA GLY A 172 7.77 3.49 -10.18
C GLY A 172 6.72 3.18 -9.12
N ILE A 173 6.24 4.18 -8.41
CA ILE A 173 5.21 3.99 -7.39
C ILE A 173 3.91 4.67 -7.80
N TRP A 174 2.83 3.91 -7.81
CA TRP A 174 1.50 4.47 -7.98
C TRP A 174 1.08 5.13 -6.67
N VAL A 175 0.53 6.34 -6.74
CA VAL A 175 0.03 7.07 -5.57
C VAL A 175 -1.44 7.43 -5.77
N GLY A 176 -2.29 6.96 -4.86
CA GLY A 176 -3.70 7.32 -4.79
C GLY A 176 -4.02 8.18 -3.59
N MET A 177 -4.61 9.36 -3.82
CA MET A 177 -5.00 10.31 -2.77
C MET A 177 -6.47 10.71 -2.92
N ALA A 178 -7.10 11.09 -1.80
CA ALA A 178 -8.40 11.77 -1.85
C ALA A 178 -8.20 13.24 -2.29
N GLN A 179 -8.90 13.69 -3.33
CA GLN A 179 -8.90 15.11 -3.73
C GLN A 179 -9.66 16.00 -2.73
N ARG A 180 -8.96 16.99 -2.18
CA ARG A 180 -9.48 17.99 -1.22
C ARG A 180 -10.70 18.80 -1.69
N LYS A 181 -10.93 18.96 -3.00
CA LYS A 181 -11.95 19.89 -3.53
C LYS A 181 -13.40 19.41 -3.41
N PHE A 182 -13.65 18.12 -3.17
CA PHE A 182 -15.00 17.54 -3.24
C PHE A 182 -15.36 16.58 -2.11
N LEU A 183 -14.57 16.48 -1.03
CA LEU A 183 -15.12 15.96 0.22
C LEU A 183 -15.96 17.05 0.86
N ASP A 184 -17.18 17.16 0.35
CA ASP A 184 -18.24 17.86 1.02
C ASP A 184 -18.45 17.18 2.38
N HIS A 185 -18.21 17.96 3.44
CA HIS A 185 -18.32 17.58 4.83
C HIS A 185 -19.77 17.27 5.24
N VAL A 186 -20.73 17.59 4.36
CA VAL A 186 -22.16 17.29 4.47
C VAL A 186 -22.51 15.96 3.77
N THR A 187 -21.78 15.52 2.74
CA THR A 187 -22.15 14.34 1.91
C THR A 187 -21.14 13.19 1.87
N GLY A 188 -19.87 13.41 2.23
CA GLY A 188 -18.85 12.35 2.37
C GLY A 188 -18.26 11.79 1.07
N LEU A 189 -18.47 12.44 -0.08
CA LEU A 189 -18.02 11.96 -1.41
C LEU A 189 -16.53 12.25 -1.67
N ALA A 190 -15.77 11.35 -2.29
CA ALA A 190 -14.35 11.56 -2.64
C ALA A 190 -14.04 11.29 -4.12
N ARG A 191 -12.98 11.89 -4.66
CA ARG A 191 -12.41 11.57 -5.99
C ARG A 191 -10.96 11.12 -5.85
N LEU A 192 -10.57 10.12 -6.62
CA LEU A 192 -9.19 9.59 -6.65
C LEU A 192 -8.31 10.50 -7.52
N ASP A 193 -7.32 11.16 -6.92
CA ASP A 193 -6.16 11.69 -7.68
C ASP A 193 -5.15 10.55 -7.76
N SER A 194 -5.03 9.94 -8.93
CA SER A 194 -3.96 8.98 -9.21
C SER A 194 -2.84 9.68 -9.96
N ARG A 195 -1.65 9.69 -9.37
CA ARG A 195 -0.43 10.11 -10.07
C ARG A 195 0.54 8.95 -10.07
N GLN A 196 1.16 8.73 -11.21
CA GLN A 196 2.39 7.95 -11.27
C GLN A 196 3.49 8.93 -10.86
N TRP A 197 4.15 8.68 -9.72
CA TRP A 197 5.39 9.38 -9.45
C TRP A 197 6.42 8.73 -10.35
N GLU A 198 6.63 9.35 -11.52
CA GLU A 198 7.76 9.03 -12.37
C GLU A 198 9.02 9.18 -11.54
N VAL A 199 9.84 8.15 -11.59
CA VAL A 199 11.21 8.29 -11.13
C VAL A 199 11.88 9.23 -12.12
N SER A 200 11.98 10.50 -11.79
CA SER A 200 12.86 11.40 -12.52
C SER A 200 14.29 10.92 -12.30
N SER A 201 14.96 10.49 -13.36
CA SER A 201 16.42 10.40 -13.39
C SER A 201 17.02 11.76 -13.00
N PRO A 202 18.17 11.78 -12.30
CA PRO A 202 18.85 13.02 -11.94
C PRO A 202 19.22 13.88 -13.16
#